data_AF-A0A384IN44-F1
#
_entry.id   AF-A0A384IN44-F1
#
_cell.length_a   1.000
_cell.length_b   1.000
_cell.length_c   1.000
_cell.angle_alpha   90.00
_cell.angle_beta   90.00
_cell.angle_gamma   90.00
#
_symmetry.space_group_name_H-M   'P 1'
#
loop_
_entity.id
_entity.type
_entity.pdbx_description
1 polymer ?
#
loop_
_entity_poly.entity_id
_entity_poly.type
_entity_poly.pdbx_seq_one_letter_code
_entity_poly.pdbx_strand_id
1 'polypeptide(L)'
;MAVMNISAARRALECADASARSAFVRRALGHLLNNPEVDRAAAADLDISARSALRDLRVEAASAVPDPGSVGRLLSVIDAGTLADGDMGAELLHALLAAEAWHAYLLDGAVRQLVDLAQICCDAADFQQSPLDAEWTSLELGEGSTGGSR
;
A
#
# COMPACT_ATOMS: atom_id res chain seq x y z
N MET A 1 0.99 -2.02 -18.93
CA MET A 1 -0.17 -2.43 -18.12
C MET A 1 -0.23 -3.94 -18.05
N ALA A 2 0.38 -4.52 -17.01
CA ALA A 2 0.24 -5.93 -16.71
C ALA A 2 -1.02 -6.09 -15.86
N VAL A 3 -2.19 -6.18 -16.50
CA VAL A 3 -3.42 -6.57 -15.80
C VAL A 3 -3.19 -8.00 -15.33
N MET A 4 -2.77 -8.18 -14.08
CA MET A 4 -2.79 -9.50 -13.47
C MET A 4 -4.26 -9.94 -13.51
N ASN A 5 -4.52 -11.04 -14.23
CA ASN A 5 -5.87 -11.57 -14.29
C ASN A 5 -6.24 -12.01 -12.86
N ILE A 6 -7.02 -11.21 -12.14
CA ILE A 6 -7.39 -11.46 -10.75
C ILE A 6 -8.04 -12.84 -10.56
N SER A 7 -8.66 -13.39 -11.62
CA SER A 7 -9.19 -14.76 -11.65
C SER A 7 -8.09 -15.82 -11.68
N ALA A 8 -6.93 -15.54 -12.28
CA ALA A 8 -5.75 -16.40 -12.20
C ALA A 8 -5.10 -16.34 -10.81
N ALA A 9 -4.99 -15.14 -10.22
CA ALA A 9 -4.47 -14.98 -8.86
C ALA A 9 -5.34 -15.72 -7.82
N ARG A 10 -6.66 -15.60 -7.93
CA ARG A 10 -7.63 -16.35 -7.12
C ARG A 10 -7.38 -17.85 -7.20
N ARG A 11 -7.35 -18.42 -8.41
CA ARG A 11 -7.10 -19.85 -8.60
C ARG A 11 -5.75 -20.30 -8.02
N ALA A 12 -4.71 -19.49 -8.19
CA ALA A 12 -3.39 -19.79 -7.64
C ALA A 12 -3.42 -19.83 -6.10
N LEU A 13 -4.07 -18.86 -5.46
CA LEU A 13 -4.18 -18.78 -4.00
C LEU A 13 -5.08 -19.87 -3.40
N GLU A 14 -6.17 -20.23 -4.09
CA GLU A 14 -7.05 -21.34 -3.70
C GLU A 14 -6.30 -22.68 -3.73
N CYS A 15 -5.49 -22.92 -4.75
CA CYS A 15 -4.68 -24.13 -4.89
C CYS A 15 -3.40 -24.12 -4.04
N ALA A 16 -2.94 -22.95 -3.59
CA ALA A 16 -1.73 -22.82 -2.79
C ALA A 16 -1.90 -23.45 -1.40
N ASP A 17 -0.83 -24.08 -0.91
CA ASP A 17 -0.76 -24.51 0.48
C ASP A 17 -0.54 -23.32 1.43
N ALA A 18 -0.60 -23.59 2.74
CA ALA A 18 -0.43 -22.56 3.77
C ALA A 18 0.95 -21.88 3.71
N SER A 19 2.00 -22.61 3.33
CA SER A 19 3.36 -22.08 3.22
C SER A 19 3.47 -21.08 2.07
N ALA A 20 2.96 -21.44 0.90
CA ALA A 20 2.91 -20.59 -0.28
C ALA A 20 2.06 -19.34 -0.04
N ARG A 21 0.89 -19.48 0.61
CA ARG A 21 0.05 -18.33 1.01
C ARG A 21 0.78 -17.41 1.97
N SER A 22 1.47 -17.97 2.96
CA SER A 22 2.25 -17.19 3.93
C SER A 22 3.42 -16.46 3.27
N ALA A 23 4.13 -17.11 2.34
CA ALA A 23 5.20 -16.49 1.58
C ALA A 23 4.69 -15.36 0.68
N PHE A 24 3.53 -15.54 0.04
CA PHE A 24 2.86 -14.51 -0.73
C PHE A 24 2.55 -13.28 0.13
N VAL A 25 1.87 -13.47 1.26
CA VAL A 25 1.52 -12.39 2.20
C VAL A 25 2.74 -11.62 2.64
N ARG A 26 3.79 -12.31 3.11
CA ARG A 26 5.02 -11.65 3.58
C ARG A 26 5.69 -10.84 2.49
N ARG A 27 5.72 -11.36 1.26
CA ARG A 27 6.31 -10.64 0.11
C ARG A 27 5.47 -9.42 -0.28
N ALA A 28 4.15 -9.56 -0.33
CA ALA A 28 3.22 -8.48 -0.66
C ALA A 28 3.29 -7.34 0.37
N LEU A 29 3.12 -7.65 1.66
CA LEU A 29 3.22 -6.69 2.74
C LEU A 29 4.61 -6.08 2.83
N GLY A 30 5.67 -6.89 2.71
CA GLY A 30 7.04 -6.40 2.73
C GLY A 30 7.35 -5.44 1.59
N HIS A 31 6.74 -5.64 0.41
CA HIS A 31 6.88 -4.72 -0.71
C HIS A 31 6.15 -3.40 -0.46
N LEU A 32 4.88 -3.45 -0.01
CA LEU A 32 4.07 -2.26 0.19
C LEU A 32 4.52 -1.45 1.41
N LEU A 33 4.63 -2.09 2.58
CA LEU A 33 4.94 -1.39 3.84
C LEU A 33 6.35 -0.80 3.88
N ASN A 34 7.33 -1.39 3.17
CA ASN A 34 8.70 -0.89 3.13
C ASN A 34 8.99 -0.03 1.89
N ASN A 35 7.97 0.38 1.15
CA ASN A 35 8.13 1.36 0.07
C ASN A 35 8.55 2.72 0.68
N PRO A 36 9.66 3.34 0.20
CA PRO A 36 10.10 4.65 0.70
C PRO A 36 9.05 5.76 0.59
N GLU A 37 8.14 5.67 -0.37
CA GLU A 37 7.03 6.62 -0.52
C GLU A 37 6.01 6.52 0.61
N VAL A 38 5.85 5.33 1.22
CA VAL A 38 5.05 5.15 2.44
C VAL A 38 5.68 5.90 3.61
N ASP A 39 7.01 5.92 3.73
CA ASP A 39 7.69 6.70 4.77
C ASP A 39 7.51 8.21 4.56
N ARG A 40 7.55 8.66 3.30
CA ARG A 40 7.32 10.07 2.96
C ARG A 40 5.88 10.48 3.29
N ALA A 41 4.89 9.73 2.82
CA ALA A 41 3.48 9.97 3.11
C ALA A 41 3.20 9.88 4.61
N ALA A 42 3.71 8.85 5.30
CA ALA A 42 3.55 8.74 6.75
C ALA A 42 4.16 9.92 7.50
N ALA A 43 5.31 10.46 7.06
CA ALA A 43 5.93 11.61 7.69
C ALA A 43 5.15 12.92 7.49
N ALA A 44 4.44 13.04 6.37
CA ALA A 44 3.59 14.17 6.05
C ALA A 44 2.22 14.07 6.75
N ASP A 45 1.60 12.90 6.71
CA ASP A 45 0.18 12.73 6.98
C ASP A 45 -0.07 12.24 8.40
N LEU A 46 0.79 11.36 8.95
CA LEU A 46 0.53 10.70 10.23
C LEU A 46 1.17 11.43 11.42
N ASP A 47 0.41 11.50 12.52
CA ASP A 47 0.95 11.92 13.80
C ASP A 47 2.03 10.96 14.36
N ILE A 48 2.66 11.35 15.47
CA ILE A 48 3.77 10.57 16.07
C ILE A 48 3.31 9.17 16.51
N SER A 49 2.10 9.04 17.03
CA SER A 49 1.55 7.78 17.52
C SER A 49 1.24 6.84 16.36
N ALA A 50 0.57 7.34 15.33
CA ALA A 50 0.26 6.57 14.12
C ALA A 50 1.53 6.14 13.37
N ARG A 51 2.56 6.99 13.31
CA ARG A 51 3.87 6.59 12.76
C ARG A 51 4.57 5.51 13.57
N SER A 52 4.51 5.58 14.90
CA SER A 52 5.06 4.52 15.75
C SER A 52 4.31 3.20 15.53
N ALA A 53 2.98 3.26 15.42
CA ALA A 53 2.17 2.08 15.13
C ALA A 53 2.46 1.49 13.75
N LEU A 54 2.67 2.31 12.73
CA LEU A 54 3.08 1.86 11.39
C LEU A 54 4.44 1.15 11.42
N ARG A 55 5.41 1.68 12.17
CA ARG A 55 6.71 1.01 12.36
C ARG A 55 6.53 -0.35 13.04
N ASP A 56 5.73 -0.42 14.08
CA ASP A 56 5.53 -1.66 14.83
C ASP A 56 4.70 -2.68 14.00
N LEU A 57 3.80 -2.20 13.13
CA LEU A 57 3.07 -3.01 12.15
C LEU A 57 4.00 -3.67 11.13
N ARG A 58 5.07 -2.97 10.69
CA ARG A 58 6.11 -3.57 9.84
C ARG A 58 6.84 -4.72 10.53
N VAL A 59 7.12 -4.56 11.83
CA VAL A 59 7.75 -5.61 12.64
C VAL A 59 6.83 -6.82 12.72
N GLU A 60 5.54 -6.59 12.96
CA GLU A 60 4.55 -7.66 13.03
C GLU A 60 4.39 -8.38 11.68
N ALA A 61 4.35 -7.65 10.57
CA ALA A 61 4.29 -8.21 9.21
C ALA A 61 5.52 -9.07 8.86
N ALA A 62 6.69 -8.75 9.44
CA ALA A 62 7.92 -9.53 9.29
C ALA A 62 8.00 -10.73 10.25
N SER A 63 7.11 -10.84 11.23
CA SER A 63 7.12 -11.92 12.24
C SER A 63 6.93 -13.29 11.60
N ALA A 64 7.58 -14.30 12.19
CA ALA A 64 7.38 -15.70 11.83
C ALA A 64 5.94 -16.16 12.10
N VAL A 65 5.40 -15.72 13.25
CA VAL A 65 4.08 -16.04 13.78
C VAL A 65 3.40 -14.72 14.18
N PRO A 66 2.63 -14.10 13.27
CA PRO A 66 1.99 -12.83 13.56
C PRO A 66 0.82 -12.99 14.53
N ASP A 67 0.66 -12.04 15.45
CA ASP A 67 -0.47 -11.96 16.38
C ASP A 67 -1.58 -11.06 15.80
N PRO A 68 -2.75 -11.63 15.42
CA PRO A 68 -3.86 -10.86 14.87
C PRO A 68 -4.32 -9.75 15.82
N GLY A 69 -4.29 -10.00 17.13
CA GLY A 69 -4.72 -9.01 18.13
C GLY A 69 -3.79 -7.80 18.18
N SER A 70 -2.49 -8.01 18.01
CA SER A 70 -1.50 -6.93 17.91
C SER A 70 -1.66 -6.14 16.63
N VAL A 71 -1.84 -6.82 15.48
CA VAL A 71 -2.11 -6.16 14.19
C VAL A 71 -3.35 -5.26 14.28
N GLY A 72 -4.47 -5.79 14.80
CA GLY A 72 -5.71 -5.02 14.93
C GLY A 72 -5.58 -3.79 15.83
N ARG A 73 -4.83 -3.88 16.94
CA ARG A 73 -4.56 -2.72 17.81
C ARG A 73 -3.72 -1.67 17.10
N LEU A 74 -2.71 -2.08 16.34
CA LEU A 74 -1.83 -1.15 15.61
C LEU A 74 -2.61 -0.41 14.52
N LEU A 75 -3.43 -1.13 13.74
CA LEU A 75 -4.33 -0.53 12.75
C LEU A 75 -5.29 0.47 13.41
N SER A 76 -5.89 0.11 14.55
CA SER A 76 -6.77 1.03 15.29
C SER A 76 -6.08 2.32 15.75
N VAL A 77 -4.78 2.26 16.10
CA VAL A 77 -4.00 3.45 16.45
C VAL A 77 -3.73 4.32 15.22
N ILE A 78 -3.49 3.71 14.07
CA ILE A 78 -3.28 4.43 12.80
C ILE A 78 -4.58 5.12 12.37
N ASP A 79 -5.70 4.39 12.39
CA ASP A 79 -7.03 4.92 11.99
C ASP A 79 -7.53 6.04 12.91
N ALA A 80 -7.18 5.98 14.19
CA ALA A 80 -7.50 7.03 15.16
C ALA A 80 -6.56 8.26 15.04
N GLY A 81 -5.46 8.12 14.31
CA GLY A 81 -4.51 9.20 14.06
C GLY A 81 -5.16 10.33 13.27
N THR A 82 -4.65 11.55 13.44
CA THR A 82 -5.13 12.71 12.66
C THR A 82 -4.25 12.89 11.43
N LEU A 83 -4.87 13.06 10.26
CA LEU A 83 -4.19 13.43 9.03
C LEU A 83 -3.88 14.93 9.02
N ALA A 84 -2.65 15.31 8.65
CA ALA A 84 -2.18 16.70 8.72
C ALA A 84 -2.92 17.64 7.75
N ASP A 85 -3.22 17.18 6.53
CA ASP A 85 -3.95 17.93 5.49
C ASP A 85 -5.35 17.37 5.20
N GLY A 86 -5.72 16.26 5.86
CA GLY A 86 -7.00 15.59 5.69
C GLY A 86 -7.05 14.57 4.56
N ASP A 87 -5.94 14.37 3.83
CA ASP A 87 -5.79 13.34 2.82
C ASP A 87 -4.65 12.37 3.20
N MET A 88 -4.69 11.17 2.64
CA MET A 88 -3.65 10.17 2.85
C MET A 88 -3.00 9.87 1.51
N GLY A 89 -1.67 10.00 1.45
CA GLY A 89 -0.91 9.63 0.27
C GLY A 89 -1.27 8.22 -0.22
N ALA A 90 -1.45 8.06 -1.53
CA ALA A 90 -1.95 6.82 -2.12
C ALA A 90 -1.10 5.59 -1.76
N GLU A 91 0.22 5.74 -1.65
CA GLU A 91 1.12 4.67 -1.23
C GLU A 91 0.87 4.22 0.20
N LEU A 92 0.67 5.17 1.12
CA LEU A 92 0.32 4.87 2.50
C LEU A 92 -1.05 4.19 2.57
N LEU A 93 -2.03 4.68 1.82
CA LEU A 93 -3.35 4.06 1.74
C LEU A 93 -3.28 2.61 1.26
N HIS A 94 -2.59 2.33 0.15
CA HIS A 94 -2.43 0.96 -0.34
C HIS A 94 -1.72 0.05 0.68
N ALA A 95 -0.73 0.57 1.41
CA ALA A 95 -0.03 -0.20 2.44
C ALA A 95 -0.94 -0.54 3.63
N LEU A 96 -1.80 0.38 4.06
CA LEU A 96 -2.76 0.14 5.15
C LEU A 96 -3.89 -0.80 4.72
N LEU A 97 -4.47 -0.62 3.53
CA LEU A 97 -5.47 -1.54 2.97
C LEU A 97 -4.92 -2.96 2.86
N ALA A 98 -3.66 -3.11 2.47
CA ALA A 98 -3.00 -4.41 2.44
C ALA A 98 -2.85 -5.03 3.83
N ALA A 99 -2.50 -4.22 4.84
CA ALA A 99 -2.41 -4.68 6.23
C ALA A 99 -3.78 -5.06 6.81
N GLU A 100 -4.84 -4.34 6.46
CA GLU A 100 -6.22 -4.66 6.83
C GLU A 100 -6.69 -5.99 6.20
N ALA A 101 -6.45 -6.17 4.90
CA ALA A 101 -6.77 -7.43 4.22
C ALA A 101 -6.03 -8.60 4.85
N TRP A 102 -4.75 -8.40 5.19
CA TRP A 102 -3.98 -9.40 5.93
C TRP A 102 -4.53 -9.67 7.33
N HIS A 103 -4.89 -8.64 8.10
CA HIS A 103 -5.51 -8.80 9.41
C HIS A 103 -6.81 -9.62 9.33
N ALA A 104 -7.68 -9.33 8.35
CA ALA A 104 -8.89 -10.09 8.11
C ALA A 104 -8.58 -11.55 7.73
N TYR A 105 -7.54 -11.81 6.94
CA TYR A 105 -7.07 -13.17 6.65
C TYR A 105 -6.60 -13.90 7.91
N LEU A 106 -5.90 -13.23 8.81
CA LEU A 106 -5.44 -13.83 10.07
C LEU A 106 -6.60 -14.23 10.98
N LEU A 107 -7.70 -13.49 10.97
CA LEU A 107 -8.89 -13.79 11.77
C LEU A 107 -9.73 -14.93 11.18
N ASP A 108 -10.01 -14.86 9.88
CA ASP A 108 -11.01 -15.74 9.25
C ASP A 108 -10.38 -16.91 8.47
N GLY A 109 -9.08 -16.83 8.16
CA GLY A 109 -8.37 -17.81 7.32
C GLY A 109 -8.86 -17.87 5.87
N ALA A 110 -9.72 -16.95 5.45
CA ALA A 110 -10.41 -17.01 4.17
C ALA A 110 -9.54 -16.51 3.00
N VAL A 111 -9.45 -17.31 1.93
CA VAL A 111 -8.58 -17.01 0.78
C VAL A 111 -8.97 -15.72 0.06
N ARG A 112 -10.24 -15.31 0.15
CA ARG A 112 -10.74 -14.07 -0.47
C ARG A 112 -9.90 -12.85 -0.05
N GLN A 113 -9.53 -12.75 1.22
CA GLN A 113 -8.73 -11.66 1.76
C GLN A 113 -7.32 -11.63 1.14
N LEU A 114 -6.76 -12.79 0.76
CA LEU A 114 -5.50 -12.85 0.02
C LEU A 114 -5.65 -12.41 -1.45
N VAL A 115 -6.85 -12.60 -2.03
CA VAL A 115 -7.17 -12.08 -3.36
C VAL A 115 -7.30 -10.56 -3.30
N ASP A 116 -7.94 -10.02 -2.26
CA ASP A 116 -8.02 -8.57 -2.03
C ASP A 116 -6.61 -7.97 -1.89
N LEU A 117 -5.73 -8.62 -1.11
CA LEU A 117 -4.30 -8.23 -1.02
C LEU A 117 -3.60 -8.26 -2.39
N ALA A 118 -3.86 -9.27 -3.22
CA ALA A 118 -3.29 -9.35 -4.56
C ALA A 118 -3.76 -8.22 -5.47
N GLN A 119 -5.04 -7.83 -5.37
CA GLN A 119 -5.61 -6.70 -6.10
C GLN A 119 -4.96 -5.38 -5.68
N ILE A 120 -4.81 -5.15 -4.37
CA ILE A 120 -4.15 -3.95 -3.83
C ILE A 120 -2.71 -3.82 -4.36
N CYS A 121 -1.97 -4.93 -4.44
CA CYS A 121 -0.63 -4.90 -5.05
C CYS A 121 -0.65 -4.49 -6.53
N CYS A 122 -1.68 -4.87 -7.29
CA CYS A 122 -1.84 -4.45 -8.68
C CYS A 122 -2.18 -2.97 -8.77
N ASP A 123 -3.13 -2.50 -7.97
CA ASP A 123 -3.55 -1.10 -7.96
C ASP A 123 -2.38 -0.18 -7.59
N ALA A 124 -1.57 -0.56 -6.59
CA ALA A 124 -0.35 0.16 -6.23
C ALA A 124 0.69 0.20 -7.37
N ALA A 125 0.85 -0.90 -8.11
CA ALA A 125 1.78 -0.96 -9.24
C ALA A 125 1.30 -0.13 -10.44
N ASP A 126 0.00 -0.11 -10.71
CA ASP A 126 -0.59 0.71 -11.77
C ASP A 126 -0.50 2.20 -11.42
N PHE A 127 -0.72 2.58 -10.15
CA PHE A 127 -0.53 3.95 -9.67
C PHE A 127 0.91 4.44 -9.90
N GLN A 128 1.91 3.64 -9.54
CA GLN A 128 3.34 3.97 -9.74
C GLN A 128 3.76 4.11 -11.21
N GLN A 129 3.00 3.55 -12.14
CA GLN A 129 3.25 3.66 -13.58
C GLN A 129 2.46 4.80 -14.23
N SER A 130 1.57 5.45 -13.49
CA SER A 130 0.69 6.49 -14.04
C SER A 130 1.51 7.75 -14.39
N PRO A 131 1.48 8.23 -15.64
CA PRO A 131 2.26 9.39 -16.09
C PRO A 131 1.69 10.75 -15.63
N LEU A 132 0.83 10.77 -14.60
CA LEU A 132 0.19 12.01 -14.12
C LEU A 132 1.20 13.07 -13.64
N ASP A 133 2.43 12.67 -13.29
CA ASP A 133 3.54 13.59 -12.98
C ASP A 133 4.35 14.06 -14.21
N ALA A 134 4.23 13.38 -15.35
CA ALA A 134 5.01 13.67 -16.56
C ALA A 134 4.36 14.73 -17.46
N GLU A 135 3.04 14.91 -17.37
CA GLU A 135 2.29 15.77 -18.30
C GLU A 135 2.23 17.25 -17.86
N TRP A 136 2.37 17.55 -16.56
CA TRP A 136 2.32 18.93 -16.06
C TRP A 136 3.63 19.69 -16.24
N THR A 137 4.78 19.00 -16.21
CA THR A 137 6.10 19.64 -16.38
C THR A 137 6.34 20.15 -17.82
N SER A 138 5.59 19.63 -18.80
CA SER A 138 5.76 20.03 -20.22
C SER A 138 4.91 21.23 -20.63
N LEU A 139 3.90 21.62 -19.85
CA LEU A 139 3.03 22.75 -20.20
C LEU A 139 3.54 24.11 -19.68
N GLU A 140 4.38 24.16 -18.63
CA GLU A 140 4.87 25.43 -18.07
C GLU A 140 6.13 26.01 -18.76
N LEU A 141 6.76 25.28 -19.69
CA LEU A 141 7.95 25.76 -20.41
C LEU A 141 7.66 26.28 -21.84
N GLY A 142 6.38 26.45 -22.16
CA GLY A 142 5.90 26.67 -23.53
C GLY A 142 5.36 28.06 -23.88
N GLU A 143 5.54 29.11 -23.08
CA GLU A 143 5.08 30.46 -23.47
C GLU A 143 6.12 31.54 -23.17
N GLY A 144 7.01 31.75 -24.14
CA GLY A 144 8.03 32.80 -24.08
C GLY A 144 8.64 33.12 -25.44
N SER A 145 7.85 33.15 -26.52
CA SER A 145 8.33 33.69 -27.80
C SER A 145 7.20 34.32 -28.60
N THR A 146 6.99 35.63 -28.39
CA THR A 146 6.43 36.50 -29.43
C THR A 146 7.02 37.91 -29.32
N GLY A 147 7.73 38.33 -30.38
CA GLY A 147 7.91 39.73 -30.84
C GLY A 147 8.80 40.62 -29.96
N GLY A 148 9.69 41.47 -30.47
CA GLY A 148 9.82 42.07 -31.79
C GLY A 148 10.33 43.51 -31.61
N SER A 149 11.06 44.01 -32.60
CA SER A 149 11.59 45.38 -32.77
C SER A 149 12.81 45.74 -31.91
N ARG A 150 13.92 46.25 -32.47
CA ARG A 150 14.06 47.22 -33.57
C ARG A 150 15.22 46.88 -34.51
#